data_AF-A0A317X214-F1
#
_entry.id   AF-A0A317X214-F1
#
_cell.length_a   1.000
_cell.length_b   1.000
_cell.length_c   1.000
_cell.angle_alpha   90.00
_cell.angle_beta   90.00
_cell.angle_gamma   90.00
#
_symmetry.space_group_name_H-M   'P 1'
#
loop_
_entity.id
_entity.type
_entity.pdbx_description
1 polymer ?
#
loop_
_entity_poly.entity_id
_entity_poly.type
_entity_poly.pdbx_seq_one_letter_code
_entity_poly.pdbx_strand_id
1 'polypeptide(L)'
;MGAQFSQFFPPHPTFTPKDVPHLSGKVVLITGAASGIGFELAKMLYRKGAKVYIAGRSEANAQAEYIRYSKHEDCESSGLEM
;
A
#
# COMPACT_ATOMS: atom_id res chain seq x y z
N MET A 1 -11.83 -19.69 26.34
CA MET A 1 -10.35 -19.61 26.51
C MET A 1 -9.56 -19.66 25.19
N GLY A 2 -10.01 -20.32 24.11
CA GLY A 2 -9.24 -20.40 22.85
C GLY A 2 -9.04 -19.07 22.09
N ALA A 3 -9.98 -18.13 22.17
CA ALA A 3 -9.89 -16.84 21.46
C ALA A 3 -8.75 -15.93 21.97
N GLN A 4 -8.40 -16.01 23.25
CA GLN A 4 -7.35 -15.18 23.86
C GLN A 4 -5.95 -15.60 23.41
N PHE A 5 -5.66 -16.91 23.36
CA PHE A 5 -4.37 -17.42 22.85
C PHE A 5 -4.14 -17.10 21.37
N SER A 6 -5.21 -17.09 20.56
CA SER A 6 -5.15 -16.72 19.14
C SER A 6 -4.84 -15.24 18.89
N GLN A 7 -5.10 -14.34 19.84
CA GLN A 7 -4.70 -12.93 19.72
C GLN A 7 -3.24 -12.70 20.12
N PHE A 8 -2.72 -13.46 21.09
CA PHE A 8 -1.31 -13.35 21.49
C PHE A 8 -0.35 -13.98 20.48
N PHE A 9 -0.79 -15.04 19.78
CA PHE A 9 -0.03 -15.69 18.72
C PHE A 9 -0.92 -15.86 17.49
N PRO A 10 -1.11 -14.78 16.70
CA PRO A 10 -1.89 -14.88 15.48
C PRO A 10 -1.23 -15.88 14.52
N PRO A 11 -2.00 -16.78 13.91
CA PRO A 11 -1.47 -17.68 12.89
C PRO A 11 -0.94 -16.86 11.69
N HIS A 12 -0.04 -17.46 10.91
CA HIS A 12 0.50 -16.80 9.73
C HIS A 12 -0.62 -16.32 8.80
N PRO A 13 -0.52 -15.09 8.26
CA PRO A 13 -1.54 -14.55 7.37
C PRO A 13 -1.60 -15.41 6.10
N THR A 14 -2.80 -15.90 5.78
CA THR A 14 -3.02 -16.70 4.57
C THR A 14 -2.92 -15.88 3.28
N PHE A 15 -3.03 -14.55 3.37
CA PHE A 15 -2.98 -13.64 2.23
C PHE A 15 -1.90 -12.59 2.41
N THR A 16 -1.01 -12.49 1.44
CA THR A 16 0.12 -11.58 1.44
C THR A 16 0.12 -10.74 0.15
N PRO A 17 0.89 -9.63 0.09
CA PRO A 17 1.03 -8.85 -1.14
C PRO A 17 1.57 -9.65 -2.34
N LYS A 18 2.18 -10.83 -2.11
CA LYS A 18 2.66 -11.73 -3.17
C LYS A 18 1.51 -12.39 -3.92
N ASP A 19 0.42 -12.67 -3.21
CA ASP A 19 -0.75 -13.38 -3.73
C ASP A 19 -1.66 -12.48 -4.58
N VAL A 20 -1.42 -11.16 -4.56
CA VAL A 20 -2.11 -10.22 -5.45
C VAL A 20 -1.65 -10.44 -6.89
N PRO A 21 -2.56 -10.76 -7.82
CA PRO A 21 -2.21 -10.97 -9.23
C PRO A 21 -1.75 -9.67 -9.89
N HIS A 22 -1.15 -9.78 -11.07
CA HIS A 22 -0.79 -8.61 -11.86
C HIS A 22 -2.07 -7.93 -12.37
N LEU A 23 -2.18 -6.62 -12.15
CA LEU A 23 -3.37 -5.82 -12.46
C LEU A 23 -3.16 -4.88 -13.65
N SER A 24 -2.22 -5.20 -14.53
CA SER A 24 -1.95 -4.42 -15.75
C SER A 24 -3.22 -4.19 -16.57
N GLY A 25 -3.45 -2.94 -16.97
CA GLY A 25 -4.63 -2.55 -17.75
C GLY A 25 -5.93 -2.40 -16.94
N LYS A 26 -5.91 -2.66 -15.62
CA LYS A 26 -7.04 -2.35 -14.74
C LYS A 26 -6.94 -0.92 -14.22
N VAL A 27 -8.10 -0.28 -14.06
CA VAL A 27 -8.25 1.03 -13.44
C VAL A 27 -8.96 0.86 -12.11
N VAL A 28 -8.39 1.41 -11.04
CA VAL A 28 -8.93 1.32 -9.67
C VAL A 28 -9.11 2.72 -9.11
N LEU A 29 -10.28 3.01 -8.55
CA LEU A 29 -10.58 4.23 -7.80
C LEU A 29 -10.67 3.90 -6.32
N ILE A 30 -9.88 4.59 -5.48
CA ILE A 30 -9.85 4.37 -4.04
C ILE A 30 -10.26 5.65 -3.32
N THR A 31 -11.30 5.56 -2.51
CA THR A 31 -11.74 6.67 -1.64
C THR A 31 -10.99 6.62 -0.31
N GLY A 32 -10.57 7.78 0.19
CA GLY A 32 -9.83 7.86 1.46
C GLY A 32 -8.37 7.40 1.38
N ALA A 33 -7.80 7.24 0.18
CA ALA A 33 -6.39 6.86 -0.01
C ALA A 33 -5.38 8.02 0.13
N ALA A 34 -5.79 9.14 0.74
CA ALA A 34 -4.90 10.25 1.01
C ALA A 34 -3.90 9.96 2.15
N SER A 35 -4.15 8.94 2.98
CA SER A 35 -3.24 8.52 4.06
C SER A 35 -3.57 7.12 4.57
N GLY A 36 -2.72 6.60 5.46
CA GLY A 36 -2.94 5.36 6.21
C GLY A 36 -3.08 4.12 5.32
N ILE A 37 -4.04 3.24 5.66
CA ILE A 37 -4.24 1.95 4.98
C ILE A 37 -4.62 2.14 3.51
N GLY A 38 -5.45 3.15 3.20
CA GLY A 38 -5.87 3.41 1.83
C GLY A 38 -4.69 3.80 0.93
N PHE A 39 -3.70 4.52 1.47
CA PHE A 39 -2.48 4.90 0.76
C PHE A 39 -1.59 3.68 0.49
N GLU A 40 -1.35 2.82 1.49
CA GLU A 40 -0.58 1.60 1.29
C GLU A 40 -1.26 0.62 0.33
N LEU A 41 -2.59 0.54 0.36
CA LEU A 41 -3.37 -0.21 -0.62
C LEU A 41 -3.17 0.35 -2.03
N ALA A 42 -3.25 1.67 -2.21
CA ALA A 42 -3.02 2.33 -3.50
C ALA A 42 -1.62 2.01 -4.04
N LYS A 43 -0.59 2.12 -3.19
CA LYS A 43 0.80 1.79 -3.50
C LYS A 43 0.97 0.32 -3.91
N MET A 44 0.38 -0.61 -3.16
CA MET A 44 0.44 -2.04 -3.48
C MET A 44 -0.17 -2.33 -4.86
N LEU A 45 -1.34 -1.78 -5.15
CA LEU A 45 -2.03 -1.98 -6.42
C LEU A 45 -1.28 -1.32 -7.59
N TYR A 46 -0.70 -0.13 -7.36
CA TYR A 46 0.13 0.56 -8.33
C TYR A 46 1.38 -0.25 -8.68
N ARG A 47 2.10 -0.80 -7.68
CA ARG A 47 3.25 -1.71 -7.90
C ARG A 47 2.89 -2.98 -8.66
N LYS A 48 1.62 -3.40 -8.63
CA LYS A 48 1.09 -4.53 -9.40
C LYS A 48 0.59 -4.13 -10.79
N GLY A 49 0.90 -2.91 -11.26
CA GLY A 49 0.61 -2.45 -12.63
C GLY A 49 -0.80 -1.89 -12.84
N ALA A 50 -1.61 -1.72 -11.79
CA ALA A 50 -2.90 -1.06 -11.92
C ALA A 50 -2.73 0.45 -12.11
N LYS A 51 -3.62 1.07 -12.88
CA LYS A 51 -3.79 2.53 -12.87
C LYS A 51 -4.69 2.90 -11.68
N VAL A 52 -4.12 3.60 -10.70
CA VAL A 52 -4.81 3.94 -9.45
C VAL A 52 -5.17 5.42 -9.40
N TYR A 53 -6.44 5.71 -9.12
CA TYR A 53 -6.96 7.04 -8.85
C TYR A 53 -7.29 7.16 -7.36
N ILE A 54 -6.84 8.25 -6.75
CA ILE A 54 -7.09 8.55 -5.33
C ILE A 54 -8.18 9.62 -5.26
N ALA A 55 -9.30 9.28 -4.61
CA ALA A 55 -10.36 10.22 -4.30
C ALA A 55 -10.32 10.60 -2.82
N GLY A 56 -10.23 11.89 -2.54
CA GLY A 56 -10.17 12.44 -1.18
C GLY A 56 -10.65 13.87 -1.13
N ARG A 57 -10.75 14.42 0.08
CA ARG A 57 -11.22 15.79 0.32
C ARG A 57 -10.17 16.86 0.00
N SER A 58 -8.89 16.52 0.12
CA SER A 58 -7.76 17.44 -0.09
C SER A 58 -6.71 16.76 -0.96
N GLU A 59 -6.41 17.37 -2.10
CA GLU A 59 -5.33 16.94 -2.99
C GLU A 59 -3.96 17.12 -2.33
N ALA A 60 -3.77 18.20 -1.56
CA ALA A 60 -2.51 18.50 -0.89
C ALA A 60 -2.05 17.37 0.04
N ASN A 61 -2.99 16.70 0.71
CA ASN A 61 -2.66 15.58 1.60
C ASN A 61 -2.16 14.37 0.80
N ALA A 62 -2.82 14.06 -0.32
CA ALA A 62 -2.40 12.96 -1.19
C ALA A 62 -1.03 13.24 -1.85
N GLN A 63 -0.78 14.49 -2.26
CA GLN A 63 0.49 14.92 -2.81
C GLN A 63 1.62 14.85 -1.77
N ALA A 64 1.38 15.28 -0.54
CA ALA A 64 2.36 15.21 0.54
C ALA A 64 2.81 13.77 0.82
N GLU A 65 1.87 12.83 0.87
CA GLU A 65 2.19 11.40 1.03
C GLU A 65 2.89 10.81 -0.20
N TYR A 66 2.53 11.24 -1.42
CA TYR A 66 3.26 10.86 -2.62
C TYR A 66 4.72 11.34 -2.60
N ILE A 67 4.97 12.59 -2.21
CA ILE A 67 6.34 13.13 -2.06
C ILE A 67 7.12 12.36 -0.99
N ARG A 68 6.47 12.00 0.12
CA ARG A 68 7.08 11.17 1.16
C ARG A 68 7.44 9.80 0.62
N TYR A 69 6.56 9.21 -0.19
CA TYR A 69 6.78 7.91 -0.81
C TYR A 69 7.94 7.94 -1.81
N SER A 70 8.01 8.94 -2.69
CA SER A 70 9.08 9.06 -3.68
C SER A 70 10.46 9.17 -3.01
N LYS A 71 10.57 9.96 -1.93
CA LYS A 71 11.81 10.06 -1.14
C LYS A 71 12.23 8.74 -0.49
N HIS A 72 11.26 7.88 -0.17
CA HIS A 72 11.56 6.57 0.40
C HIS A 72 12.10 5.60 -0.66
N GLU A 73 11.60 5.66 -1.90
CA GLU A 73 12.17 4.88 -3.02
C GLU A 73 13.62 5.29 -3.32
N ASP A 74 13.93 6.58 -3.29
CA ASP A 74 15.29 7.07 -3.51
C ASP A 74 16.27 6.53 -2.45
N CYS A 75 15.82 6.43 -1.18
CA CYS A 75 16.61 5.92 -0.07
C CYS A 75 16.77 4.39 -0.13
N GLU A 76 15.71 3.65 -0.46
CA GLU A 76 15.73 2.18 -0.56
C GLU A 76 16.61 1.69 -1.74
N SER A 77 16.70 2.47 -2.82
CA SER A 77 17.64 2.23 -3.92
C SER A 77 19.11 2.48 -3.52
N SER A 78 19.36 3.48 -2.67
CA SER A 78 20.71 3.79 -2.15
C SER A 78 21.23 2.82 -1.09
N GLY A 79 20.35 2.02 -0.47
CA GLY A 79 20.69 1.03 0.56
C GLY A 79 20.95 -0.39 0.04
N LEU A 80 20.79 -0.64 -1.27
CA LEU A 80 20.98 -1.95 -1.90
C LEU A 80 22.35 -2.11 -2.61
N GLU A 81 23.25 -1.12 -2.48
CA GLU A 81 24.66 -1.17 -2.94
C GLU A 81 25.68 -1.30 -1.78
N MET A 82 25.33 -1.92 -0.65
CA MET A 82 26.31 -2.33 0.37
C MET A 82 26.31 -3.84 0.59
#